data_AF-A0A0D2C319-F1
#
_entry.id   AF-A0A0D2C319-F1
#
_cell.length_a   1.000
_cell.length_b   1.000
_cell.length_c   1.000
_cell.angle_alpha   90.00
_cell.angle_beta   90.00
_cell.angle_gamma   90.00
#
_symmetry.space_group_name_H-M   'P 1'
#
loop_
_entity.id
_entity.type
_entity.pdbx_description
1 polymer ?
#
loop_
_entity_poly.entity_id
_entity_poly.type
_entity_poly.pdbx_seq_one_letter_code
_entity_poly.pdbx_strand_id
1 'polypeptide(L)'
;MASKDDAPGYTTYEEFVADADPLLDVAWISGTPTLQIPYLLSLAGLVCSYMPAFPFSTSVFYITGKIDRGFTSLLLSSSAGSSDSATTYHVSMTEKVRIKSLVEETRITAVNVASSSGLSTNIGDVSELETEEEEEEEEEEKTDDTNTGQDTQANDMSRSLAISKIYKRTMEILGDSLDSSTLPRGQETKDVPMTDNTQTE
;
A
#
# COMPACT_ATOMS: atom_id res chain seq x y z
N MET A 1 -24.32 9.79 -34.75
CA MET A 1 -24.18 8.33 -34.63
C MET A 1 -23.07 8.09 -33.63
N ALA A 2 -23.41 7.68 -32.41
CA ALA A 2 -22.43 7.34 -31.39
C ALA A 2 -21.94 5.92 -31.69
N SER A 3 -20.68 5.78 -32.05
CA SER A 3 -20.02 4.48 -32.09
C SER A 3 -20.06 3.93 -30.67
N LYS A 4 -20.94 2.95 -30.41
CA LYS A 4 -20.85 2.12 -29.22
C LYS A 4 -19.53 1.39 -29.32
N ASP A 5 -18.64 1.64 -28.39
CA ASP A 5 -17.48 0.80 -28.16
C ASP A 5 -18.04 -0.61 -27.89
N ASP A 6 -17.84 -1.51 -28.84
CA ASP A 6 -18.40 -2.88 -28.84
C ASP A 6 -17.49 -3.86 -28.07
N ALA A 7 -16.55 -3.31 -27.30
CA ALA A 7 -15.73 -4.08 -26.37
C ALA A 7 -16.59 -4.44 -25.15
N PRO A 8 -16.80 -5.74 -24.86
CA PRO A 8 -17.43 -6.12 -23.60
C PRO A 8 -16.56 -5.61 -22.45
N GLY A 9 -17.15 -4.81 -21.55
CA GLY A 9 -16.50 -4.43 -20.31
C GLY A 9 -16.34 -5.63 -19.38
N TYR A 10 -15.51 -5.49 -18.36
CA TYR A 10 -15.34 -6.52 -17.32
C TYR A 10 -16.69 -6.84 -16.65
N THR A 11 -16.94 -8.12 -16.41
CA THR A 11 -18.15 -8.61 -15.74
C THR A 11 -17.90 -8.93 -14.27
N THR A 12 -16.65 -9.24 -13.92
CA THR A 12 -16.23 -9.46 -12.54
C THR A 12 -14.92 -8.74 -12.23
N TYR A 13 -14.63 -8.57 -10.94
CA TYR A 13 -13.37 -7.95 -10.51
C TYR A 13 -12.16 -8.84 -10.81
N GLU A 14 -12.34 -10.16 -10.80
CA GLU A 14 -11.33 -11.15 -11.15
C GLU A 14 -10.87 -11.01 -12.60
N GLU A 15 -11.78 -10.76 -13.55
CA GLU A 15 -11.42 -10.52 -14.96
C GLU A 15 -10.53 -9.28 -15.09
N PHE A 16 -10.89 -8.20 -14.40
CA PHE A 16 -10.06 -6.99 -14.35
C PHE A 16 -8.69 -7.26 -13.71
N VAL A 17 -8.64 -8.00 -12.60
CA VAL A 17 -7.37 -8.33 -11.92
C VAL A 17 -6.50 -9.21 -12.80
N ALA A 18 -7.07 -10.18 -13.51
CA ALA A 18 -6.33 -11.06 -14.42
C ALA A 18 -5.65 -10.28 -15.56
N ASP A 19 -6.27 -9.20 -16.04
CA ASP A 19 -5.66 -8.32 -17.05
C ASP A 19 -4.69 -7.30 -16.44
N ALA A 20 -4.94 -6.82 -15.21
CA ALA A 20 -4.06 -5.88 -14.52
C ALA A 20 -2.77 -6.51 -14.00
N ASP A 21 -2.80 -7.78 -13.61
CA ASP A 21 -1.66 -8.51 -13.04
C ASP A 21 -0.42 -8.57 -13.95
N PRO A 22 -0.51 -8.99 -15.23
CA PRO A 22 0.65 -9.00 -16.12
C PRO A 22 1.15 -7.59 -16.44
N LEU A 23 0.29 -6.56 -16.40
CA LEU A 23 0.70 -5.17 -16.57
C LEU A 23 1.59 -4.71 -15.40
N LEU A 24 1.28 -5.17 -14.18
CA LEU A 24 2.09 -4.90 -13.01
C LEU A 24 3.48 -5.55 -13.12
N ASP A 25 3.56 -6.78 -13.64
CA ASP A 25 4.84 -7.44 -13.90
C ASP A 25 5.68 -6.72 -14.95
N VAL A 26 5.05 -6.28 -16.04
CA VAL A 26 5.74 -5.50 -17.08
C VAL A 26 6.28 -4.20 -16.52
N ALA A 27 5.51 -3.51 -15.67
CA ALA A 27 5.98 -2.31 -14.99
C ALA A 27 7.22 -2.57 -14.14
N TRP A 28 7.21 -3.69 -13.41
CA TRP A 28 8.29 -4.08 -12.52
C TRP A 28 9.56 -4.46 -13.29
N ILE A 29 9.43 -5.25 -14.35
CA ILE A 29 10.55 -5.73 -15.18
C ILE A 29 11.21 -4.60 -15.98
N SER A 30 10.46 -3.55 -16.33
CA SER A 30 10.98 -2.43 -17.15
C SER A 30 12.18 -1.70 -16.55
N GLY A 31 12.41 -1.83 -15.24
CA GLY A 31 13.61 -1.34 -14.54
C GLY A 31 13.85 0.16 -14.67
N THR A 32 12.84 0.94 -15.06
CA THR A 32 12.93 2.40 -15.25
C THR A 32 12.16 3.09 -14.13
N PRO A 33 12.82 3.47 -13.02
CA PRO A 33 12.11 3.92 -11.82
C PRO A 33 11.23 5.16 -12.03
N THR A 34 11.63 6.06 -12.93
CA THR A 34 10.85 7.26 -13.30
C THR A 34 9.51 6.91 -13.97
N LEU A 35 9.37 5.72 -14.54
CA LEU A 35 8.11 5.22 -15.10
C LEU A 35 7.37 4.32 -14.10
N GLN A 36 8.08 3.65 -13.20
CA GLN A 36 7.49 2.72 -12.24
C GLN A 36 6.52 3.43 -11.29
N ILE A 37 6.89 4.56 -10.69
CA ILE A 37 5.98 5.32 -9.80
C ILE A 37 4.69 5.75 -10.50
N PRO A 38 4.73 6.51 -11.63
CA PRO A 38 3.50 6.98 -12.27
C PRO A 38 2.65 5.83 -12.82
N TYR A 39 3.28 4.74 -13.26
CA TYR A 39 2.55 3.57 -13.75
C TYR A 39 1.87 2.80 -12.61
N LEU A 40 2.56 2.55 -11.50
CA LEU A 40 1.99 1.92 -10.31
C LEU A 40 0.86 2.77 -9.71
N LEU A 41 1.02 4.09 -9.65
CA LEU A 41 -0.05 5.01 -9.24
C LEU A 41 -1.27 4.89 -10.15
N SER A 42 -1.06 4.74 -11.45
CA SER A 42 -2.16 4.58 -12.42
C SER A 42 -2.88 3.24 -12.23
N LEU A 43 -2.14 2.13 -12.12
CA LEU A 43 -2.73 0.80 -11.88
C LEU A 43 -3.44 0.73 -10.53
N ALA A 44 -2.84 1.24 -9.46
CA ALA A 44 -3.45 1.32 -8.14
C ALA A 44 -4.74 2.16 -8.16
N GLY A 45 -4.75 3.26 -8.93
CA GLY A 45 -5.92 4.08 -9.17
C GLY A 45 -7.05 3.31 -9.84
N LEU A 46 -6.73 2.50 -10.86
CA LEU A 46 -7.70 1.63 -11.53
C LEU A 46 -8.22 0.56 -10.56
N VAL A 47 -7.34 -0.13 -9.83
CA VAL A 47 -7.68 -1.13 -8.82
C VAL A 47 -8.67 -0.58 -7.80
N CYS A 48 -8.45 0.64 -7.31
CA CYS A 48 -9.34 1.35 -6.41
C CYS A 48 -10.68 1.70 -7.09
N SER A 49 -10.64 2.25 -8.30
CA SER A 49 -11.82 2.75 -9.02
C SER A 49 -12.79 1.65 -9.46
N TYR A 50 -12.27 0.47 -9.82
CA TYR A 50 -13.09 -0.68 -10.24
C TYR A 50 -13.67 -1.46 -9.07
N MET A 51 -13.11 -1.35 -7.87
CA MET A 51 -13.56 -2.10 -6.70
C MET A 51 -15.07 -1.94 -6.39
N PRO A 52 -15.65 -0.73 -6.38
CA PRO A 52 -17.09 -0.56 -6.12
C PRO A 52 -17.99 -0.95 -7.31
N ALA A 53 -17.42 -1.26 -8.48
CA ALA A 53 -18.20 -1.63 -9.67
C ALA A 53 -18.66 -3.10 -9.67
N PHE A 54 -18.13 -3.92 -8.77
CA PHE A 54 -18.41 -5.35 -8.68
C PHE A 54 -18.75 -5.77 -7.25
N PRO A 55 -19.35 -6.96 -7.06
CA PRO A 55 -19.39 -7.61 -5.75
C PRO A 55 -17.98 -7.76 -5.16
N PHE A 56 -17.90 -7.76 -3.82
CA PHE A 56 -16.62 -7.91 -3.13
C PHE A 56 -15.92 -9.21 -3.54
N SER A 57 -14.65 -9.10 -3.90
CA SER A 57 -13.80 -10.20 -4.34
C SER A 57 -12.52 -10.25 -3.52
N THR A 58 -12.06 -11.46 -3.19
CA THR A 58 -10.77 -11.68 -2.53
C THR A 58 -9.57 -11.34 -3.43
N SER A 59 -9.78 -11.21 -4.74
CA SER A 59 -8.74 -10.77 -5.69
C SER A 59 -8.21 -9.37 -5.40
N VAL A 60 -8.96 -8.55 -4.64
CA VAL A 60 -8.50 -7.28 -4.08
C VAL A 60 -7.23 -7.48 -3.25
N PHE A 61 -7.17 -8.51 -2.41
CA PHE A 61 -6.03 -8.74 -1.53
C PHE A 61 -4.78 -9.11 -2.32
N TYR A 62 -4.95 -9.95 -3.35
CA TYR A 62 -3.86 -10.35 -4.24
C TYR A 62 -3.25 -9.14 -4.94
N ILE A 63 -4.07 -8.38 -5.67
CA ILE A 63 -3.55 -7.28 -6.50
C ILE A 63 -3.00 -6.14 -5.64
N THR A 64 -3.65 -5.79 -4.53
CA THR A 64 -3.14 -4.75 -3.61
C THR A 64 -1.88 -5.20 -2.90
N GLY A 65 -1.73 -6.49 -2.55
CA GLY A 65 -0.50 -7.03 -1.99
C GLY A 65 0.69 -6.94 -2.95
N LYS A 66 0.46 -7.21 -4.25
CA LYS A 66 1.50 -7.08 -5.29
C LYS A 66 1.91 -5.62 -5.50
N ILE A 67 0.94 -4.70 -5.54
CA ILE A 67 1.23 -3.25 -5.62
C ILE A 67 1.93 -2.75 -4.35
N ASP A 68 1.54 -3.23 -3.16
CA ASP A 68 2.16 -2.88 -1.88
C ASP A 68 3.66 -3.23 -1.87
N ARG A 69 4.02 -4.43 -2.34
CA ARG A 69 5.44 -4.81 -2.52
C ARG A 69 6.16 -3.86 -3.48
N GLY A 70 5.51 -3.47 -4.57
CA GLY A 70 6.05 -2.52 -5.55
C GLY A 70 6.34 -1.13 -4.96
N PHE A 71 5.36 -0.53 -4.27
CA PHE A 71 5.56 0.76 -3.61
C PHE A 71 6.60 0.68 -2.48
N THR A 72 6.56 -0.38 -1.67
CA THR A 72 7.53 -0.63 -0.59
C THR A 72 8.96 -0.64 -1.12
N SER A 73 9.23 -1.41 -2.17
CA SER A 73 10.58 -1.53 -2.73
C SER A 73 11.09 -0.20 -3.33
N LEU A 74 10.21 0.60 -3.95
CA LEU A 74 10.57 1.93 -4.45
C LEU A 74 10.85 2.93 -3.32
N LEU A 75 10.03 2.92 -2.27
CA LEU A 75 10.18 3.81 -1.12
C LEU A 75 11.44 3.49 -0.30
N LEU A 76 11.76 2.20 -0.12
CA LEU A 76 12.99 1.77 0.56
C LEU A 76 14.24 2.10 -0.24
N SER A 77 14.22 1.89 -1.57
CA SER A 77 15.33 2.26 -2.46
C SER A 77 15.63 3.76 -2.41
N SER A 78 14.63 4.58 -2.10
CA SER A 78 14.78 6.02 -1.89
C SER A 78 15.34 6.41 -0.51
N SER A 79 15.19 5.55 0.50
CA SER A 79 15.62 5.80 1.89
C SER A 79 17.04 5.33 2.17
N ALA A 80 17.47 4.25 1.52
CA ALA A 80 18.85 3.77 1.57
C ALA A 80 19.77 4.76 0.84
N GLY A 81 20.24 5.79 1.55
CA GLY A 81 21.13 6.85 1.06
C GLY A 81 22.51 6.33 0.62
N SER A 82 22.54 5.56 -0.46
CA SER A 82 23.77 5.13 -1.11
C SER A 82 24.45 6.35 -1.73
N SER A 83 25.73 6.55 -1.39
CA SER A 83 26.55 7.67 -1.88
C SER A 83 26.90 7.57 -3.37
N ASP A 84 26.36 6.61 -4.11
CA ASP A 84 26.61 6.41 -5.53
C ASP A 84 25.50 7.09 -6.36
N SER A 85 25.66 8.41 -6.52
CA SER A 85 24.68 9.39 -6.98
C SER A 85 24.27 9.31 -8.47
N ALA A 86 24.45 8.18 -9.16
CA ALA A 86 24.22 8.11 -10.60
C ALA A 86 23.01 7.25 -11.03
N THR A 87 22.52 6.34 -10.19
CA THR A 87 21.50 5.35 -10.62
C THR A 87 20.35 5.13 -9.64
N THR A 88 20.35 5.77 -8.46
CA THR A 88 19.27 5.62 -7.47
C THR A 88 18.19 6.66 -7.70
N TYR A 89 17.02 6.20 -8.15
CA TYR A 89 15.85 7.06 -8.25
C TYR A 89 15.24 7.29 -6.86
N HIS A 90 14.99 8.55 -6.55
CA HIS A 90 14.44 8.98 -5.27
C HIS A 90 12.97 9.36 -5.44
N VAL A 91 12.09 8.79 -4.62
CA VAL A 91 10.66 9.11 -4.61
C VAL A 91 10.47 10.50 -4.00
N SER A 92 10.00 11.45 -4.79
CA SER A 92 9.80 12.83 -4.36
C SER A 92 8.72 12.95 -3.29
N MET A 93 8.74 14.04 -2.51
CA MET A 93 7.71 14.30 -1.49
C MET A 93 6.30 14.32 -2.08
N THR A 94 6.13 14.87 -3.29
CA THR A 94 4.84 14.89 -3.98
C THR A 94 4.37 13.48 -4.37
N GLU A 95 5.28 12.61 -4.82
CA GLU A 95 4.96 11.21 -5.11
C GLU A 95 4.59 10.46 -3.84
N LYS A 96 5.32 10.65 -2.73
CA LYS A 96 4.99 10.07 -1.41
C LYS A 96 3.58 10.44 -0.96
N VAL A 97 3.21 11.72 -1.07
CA VAL A 97 1.85 12.20 -0.73
C VAL A 97 0.78 11.57 -1.64
N ARG A 98 1.06 11.44 -2.94
CA ARG A 98 0.14 10.78 -3.89
C ARG A 98 -0.06 9.30 -3.57
N ILE A 99 1.02 8.58 -3.28
CA ILE A 99 0.95 7.16 -2.90
C ILE A 99 0.13 7.03 -1.62
N LYS A 100 0.43 7.83 -0.59
CA LYS A 100 -0.31 7.81 0.68
C LYS A 100 -1.81 8.03 0.47
N SER A 101 -2.17 9.10 -0.22
CA SER A 101 -3.59 9.45 -0.45
C SER A 101 -4.34 8.34 -1.18
N LEU A 102 -3.72 7.74 -2.19
CA LEU A 102 -4.34 6.68 -2.98
C LEU A 102 -4.48 5.37 -2.20
N VAL A 103 -3.47 5.03 -1.40
CA VAL A 103 -3.49 3.86 -0.52
C VAL A 103 -4.57 3.99 0.54
N GLU A 104 -4.67 5.15 1.20
CA GLU A 104 -5.71 5.45 2.18
C GLU A 104 -7.12 5.34 1.54
N GLU A 105 -7.30 5.93 0.36
CA GLU A 105 -8.55 5.82 -0.40
C GLU A 105 -8.89 4.37 -0.75
N THR A 106 -7.90 3.57 -1.16
CA THR A 106 -8.11 2.16 -1.48
C THR A 106 -8.54 1.37 -0.25
N ARG A 107 -7.95 1.62 0.92
CA ARG A 107 -8.34 0.96 2.18
C ARG A 107 -9.77 1.31 2.58
N ILE A 108 -10.15 2.59 2.47
CA ILE A 108 -11.52 3.04 2.75
C ILE A 108 -12.51 2.38 1.78
N THR A 109 -12.17 2.35 0.49
CA THR A 109 -13.00 1.71 -0.55
C THR A 109 -13.16 0.21 -0.29
N ALA A 110 -12.09 -0.50 0.07
CA ALA A 110 -12.13 -1.92 0.40
C ALA A 110 -13.04 -2.22 1.59
N VAL A 111 -12.96 -1.42 2.66
CA VAL A 111 -13.88 -1.53 3.80
C VAL A 111 -15.32 -1.31 3.35
N ASN A 112 -15.60 -0.23 2.61
CA ASN A 112 -16.96 0.09 2.18
C ASN A 112 -17.58 -1.01 1.29
N VAL A 113 -16.82 -1.56 0.34
CA VAL A 113 -17.29 -2.62 -0.56
C VAL A 113 -17.46 -3.94 0.20
N ALA A 114 -16.58 -4.24 1.16
CA ALA A 114 -16.74 -5.40 2.01
C ALA A 114 -17.97 -5.31 2.91
N SER A 115 -18.18 -4.16 3.58
CA SER A 115 -19.34 -3.93 4.44
C SER A 115 -20.66 -4.00 3.65
N SER A 116 -20.70 -3.47 2.43
CA SER A 116 -21.89 -3.54 1.58
C SER A 116 -22.19 -4.97 1.09
N SER A 117 -21.18 -5.83 1.04
CA SER A 117 -21.32 -7.27 0.76
C SER A 117 -21.74 -8.09 1.98
N GLY A 118 -21.99 -7.46 3.14
CA GLY A 118 -22.41 -8.14 4.37
C GLY A 118 -21.26 -8.63 5.26
N LEU A 119 -20.02 -8.22 4.97
CA LEU A 119 -18.87 -8.48 5.85
C LEU A 119 -18.96 -7.59 7.10
N SER A 120 -18.92 -8.16 8.31
CA SER A 120 -18.94 -7.37 9.53
C SER A 120 -17.54 -6.83 9.85
N THR A 121 -17.18 -5.71 9.22
CA THR A 121 -15.93 -4.98 9.49
C THR A 121 -15.99 -4.22 10.82
N ASN A 122 -16.25 -4.91 11.94
CA ASN A 122 -16.20 -4.29 13.26
C ASN A 122 -14.73 -4.20 13.71
N ILE A 123 -14.05 -3.13 13.29
CA ILE A 123 -12.66 -2.78 13.63
C ILE A 123 -12.61 -2.24 15.07
N GLY A 124 -13.21 -2.96 16.01
CA GLY A 124 -13.47 -2.49 17.38
C GLY A 124 -12.58 -3.09 18.45
N ASP A 125 -11.99 -4.27 18.24
CA ASP A 125 -11.21 -4.94 19.27
C ASP A 125 -10.29 -6.02 18.67
N VAL A 126 -9.12 -5.61 18.19
CA VAL A 126 -8.06 -6.54 17.70
C VAL A 126 -6.76 -6.39 18.48
N SER A 127 -6.81 -5.78 19.68
CA SER A 127 -5.64 -5.59 20.55
C SER A 127 -5.05 -6.89 21.11
N GLU A 128 -5.63 -8.06 20.80
CA GLU A 128 -5.25 -9.35 21.39
C GLU A 128 -4.83 -10.42 20.36
N LEU A 129 -4.70 -10.06 19.08
CA LEU A 129 -4.30 -10.98 17.99
C LEU A 129 -2.99 -10.58 17.32
N GLU A 130 -2.03 -10.02 18.08
CA GLU A 130 -0.62 -10.04 17.67
C GLU A 130 -0.09 -11.46 17.90
N THR A 131 -0.45 -12.38 17.01
CA THR A 131 0.35 -13.61 16.84
C THR A 131 1.48 -13.21 15.91
N GLU A 132 2.72 -13.32 16.42
CA GLU A 132 3.94 -13.15 15.64
C GLU A 132 3.95 -14.20 14.51
N GLU A 133 3.42 -13.85 13.34
CA GLU A 133 3.49 -14.70 12.15
C GLU A 133 4.85 -14.47 11.48
N GLU A 134 5.79 -15.38 11.77
CA GLU A 134 6.97 -15.62 10.93
C GLU A 134 6.51 -15.92 9.49
N GLU A 135 7.19 -15.32 8.51
CA GLU A 135 6.90 -15.50 7.09
C GLU A 135 7.19 -16.96 6.68
N GLU A 136 6.16 -17.82 6.64
CA GLU A 136 6.21 -19.08 5.91
C GLU A 136 5.22 -19.03 4.74
N GLU A 137 5.78 -18.92 3.52
CA GLU A 137 5.07 -19.20 2.27
C GLU A 137 4.86 -20.71 2.18
N GLU A 138 3.65 -21.22 2.45
CA GLU A 138 3.25 -22.56 1.98
C GLU A 138 1.85 -22.51 1.34
N GLU A 139 1.81 -22.88 0.06
CA GLU A 139 0.61 -23.35 -0.60
C GLU A 139 0.21 -24.70 0.01
N GLU A 140 -1.03 -24.86 0.47
CA GLU A 140 -1.71 -26.16 0.38
C GLU A 140 -3.23 -25.96 0.18
N GLU A 141 -3.73 -26.45 -0.95
CA GLU A 141 -5.12 -26.89 -1.07
C GLU A 141 -5.35 -28.08 -0.13
N LYS A 142 -6.40 -28.02 0.71
CA LYS A 142 -7.16 -29.21 1.08
C LYS A 142 -8.62 -28.90 1.36
N THR A 143 -9.46 -29.53 0.57
CA THR A 143 -10.88 -29.77 0.85
C THR A 143 -11.03 -30.76 2.02
N ASP A 144 -11.84 -30.45 3.03
CA ASP A 144 -12.68 -31.47 3.68
C ASP A 144 -13.88 -30.84 4.43
N ASP A 145 -14.90 -31.68 4.55
CA ASP A 145 -16.32 -31.45 4.76
C ASP A 145 -16.71 -31.24 6.25
N THR A 146 -17.90 -30.63 6.45
CA THR A 146 -18.74 -30.58 7.67
C THR A 146 -18.39 -29.66 8.87
N ASN A 147 -18.99 -28.45 8.96
CA ASN A 147 -19.72 -27.95 10.16
C ASN A 147 -20.47 -26.60 9.93
N THR A 148 -21.76 -26.63 9.56
CA THR A 148 -22.57 -25.46 9.11
C THR A 148 -23.03 -24.49 10.22
N GLY A 149 -22.12 -23.88 11.00
CA GLY A 149 -22.52 -22.83 11.96
C GLY A 149 -21.43 -21.95 12.56
N GLN A 150 -20.16 -22.37 12.55
CA GLN A 150 -19.03 -21.58 13.07
C GLN A 150 -18.11 -21.02 11.97
N ASP A 151 -18.15 -21.60 10.76
CA ASP A 151 -17.24 -21.25 9.67
C ASP A 151 -17.48 -19.85 9.08
N THR A 152 -18.72 -19.36 9.11
CA THR A 152 -19.06 -18.04 8.55
C THR A 152 -18.40 -16.91 9.34
N GLN A 153 -18.36 -17.02 10.68
CA GLN A 153 -17.77 -15.99 11.54
C GLN A 153 -16.23 -16.01 11.48
N ALA A 154 -15.62 -17.19 11.40
CA ALA A 154 -14.17 -17.32 11.22
C ALA A 154 -13.71 -16.72 9.88
N ASN A 155 -14.44 -17.01 8.79
CA ASN A 155 -14.13 -16.48 7.45
C ASN A 155 -14.35 -14.95 7.38
N ASP A 156 -15.37 -14.43 8.05
CA ASP A 156 -15.63 -12.99 8.17
C ASP A 156 -14.50 -12.24 8.92
N MET A 157 -13.98 -12.85 9.99
CA MET A 157 -12.83 -12.36 10.74
C MET A 157 -11.54 -12.41 9.90
N SER A 158 -11.27 -13.52 9.21
CA SER A 158 -10.10 -13.66 8.33
C SER A 158 -10.11 -12.63 7.20
N ARG A 159 -11.28 -12.34 6.60
CA ARG A 159 -11.43 -11.29 5.59
C ARG A 159 -11.27 -9.89 6.18
N SER A 160 -11.81 -9.64 7.37
CA SER A 160 -11.63 -8.35 8.06
C SER A 160 -10.16 -8.08 8.38
N LEU A 161 -9.42 -9.12 8.80
CA LEU A 161 -7.97 -9.06 9.01
C LEU A 161 -7.20 -8.90 7.69
N ALA A 162 -7.64 -9.53 6.61
CA ALA A 162 -7.04 -9.31 5.29
C ALA A 162 -7.26 -7.86 4.79
N ILE A 163 -8.42 -7.26 5.06
CA ILE A 163 -8.70 -5.84 4.75
C ILE A 163 -7.78 -4.91 5.55
N SER A 164 -7.53 -5.20 6.82
CA SER A 164 -6.63 -4.38 7.64
C SER A 164 -5.19 -4.41 7.14
N LYS A 165 -4.76 -5.55 6.56
CA LYS A 165 -3.44 -5.77 5.95
C LYS A 165 -3.26 -5.07 4.59
N ILE A 166 -4.30 -4.55 3.93
CA ILE A 166 -4.18 -3.84 2.64
C ILE A 166 -3.21 -2.66 2.78
N TYR A 167 -2.15 -2.68 1.94
CA TYR A 167 -1.08 -1.68 1.90
C TYR A 167 -0.37 -1.40 3.24
N LYS A 168 -0.34 -2.37 4.17
CA LYS A 168 0.25 -2.18 5.49
C LYS A 168 1.70 -1.71 5.41
N ARG A 169 2.55 -2.35 4.60
CA ARG A 169 3.99 -2.03 4.49
C ARG A 169 4.22 -0.62 3.92
N THR A 170 3.49 -0.28 2.84
CA THR A 170 3.57 1.06 2.24
C THR A 170 3.17 2.15 3.24
N MET A 171 2.11 1.92 4.02
CA MET A 171 1.66 2.87 5.04
C MET A 171 2.68 3.07 6.17
N GLU A 172 3.31 2.00 6.64
CA GLU A 172 4.33 2.06 7.69
C GLU A 172 5.54 2.90 7.23
N ILE A 173 6.07 2.63 6.02
CA ILE A 173 7.21 3.39 5.48
C ILE A 173 6.87 4.87 5.26
N LEU A 174 5.67 5.17 4.77
CA LEU A 174 5.24 6.55 4.54
C LEU A 174 4.95 7.29 5.85
N GLY A 175 4.45 6.61 6.89
CA GLY A 175 4.33 7.17 8.24
C GLY A 175 5.68 7.67 8.74
N ASP A 176 6.65 6.76 8.80
CA ASP A 176 8.02 7.05 9.27
C ASP A 176 8.69 8.18 8.46
N SER A 177 8.57 8.14 7.12
CA SER A 177 9.23 9.11 6.24
C SER A 177 8.58 10.51 6.25
N LEU A 178 7.26 10.61 6.46
CA LEU A 178 6.58 11.89 6.48
C LEU A 178 6.71 12.55 7.85
N ASP A 179 6.65 11.77 8.93
CA ASP A 179 6.83 12.28 10.28
C ASP A 179 8.27 12.80 10.49
N SER A 180 9.28 12.09 9.97
CA SER A 180 10.68 12.55 10.00
C SER A 180 10.91 13.86 9.24
N SER A 181 10.07 14.16 8.24
CA SER A 181 10.16 15.39 7.46
C SER A 181 9.52 16.60 8.15
N THR A 182 8.70 16.38 9.18
CA THR A 182 7.95 17.43 9.89
C THR A 182 8.64 17.93 11.17
N LEU A 183 9.70 17.27 11.64
CA LEU A 183 10.50 17.77 12.74
C LEU A 183 11.47 18.86 12.23
N PRO A 184 11.34 20.13 12.66
CA PRO A 184 12.33 21.13 12.36
C PRO A 184 13.63 20.71 13.05
N ARG A 185 14.64 20.37 12.25
CA ARG A 185 16.03 20.17 12.69
C ARG A 185 16.46 21.45 13.41
N GLY A 186 16.44 21.41 14.74
CA GLY A 186 16.76 22.54 15.60
C GLY A 186 18.07 23.18 15.15
N GLN A 187 18.02 24.48 14.88
CA GLN A 187 19.22 25.29 14.74
C GLN A 187 19.99 25.18 16.06
N GLU A 188 21.13 24.49 16.04
CA GLU A 188 22.17 24.70 17.04
C GLU A 188 22.67 26.15 16.86
N THR A 189 22.05 27.08 17.57
CA THR A 189 22.66 28.39 17.82
C THR A 189 23.84 28.13 18.73
N LYS A 190 25.01 28.00 18.11
CA LYS A 190 26.30 27.91 18.78
C LYS A 190 26.49 29.21 19.58
N ASP A 191 26.29 29.13 20.89
CA ASP A 191 26.65 30.18 21.85
C ASP A 191 28.09 30.62 21.56
N VAL A 192 28.26 31.89 21.20
CA VAL A 192 29.58 32.52 21.09
C VAL A 192 29.91 33.05 22.50
N PRO A 193 30.90 32.47 23.22
CA PRO A 193 31.36 33.08 24.45
C PRO A 193 32.16 34.33 24.13
N MET A 194 31.69 35.44 24.70
CA MET A 194 32.29 36.77 24.70
C MET A 194 33.63 36.70 25.43
N THR A 195 34.76 36.86 24.72
CA THR A 195 36.07 37.00 25.35
C THR A 195 36.30 38.47 25.68
N ASP A 196 36.30 38.77 26.98
CA ASP A 196 36.73 40.02 27.60
C ASP A 196 38.12 40.41 27.11
N ASN A 197 38.25 41.65 26.63
CA ASN A 197 39.52 42.22 26.19
C ASN A 197 40.08 43.08 27.33
N THR A 198 40.77 42.47 28.29
CA THR A 198 41.62 43.17 29.25
C THR A 198 43.00 43.36 28.65
N GLN A 199 43.27 44.59 28.18
CA GLN A 199 44.60 45.01 27.77
C GLN A 199 45.23 45.86 28.88
N THR A 200 46.16 45.24 29.61
CA THR A 200 47.17 45.87 30.45
C THR A 200 48.41 46.12 29.59
N GLU A 201 48.74 47.39 29.36
CA GLU A 201 50.09 47.99 29.50
C GLU A 201 50.03 49.49 29.19
#